data_AF-A0A7X7PEX3-F1
#
_entry.id   AF-A0A7X7PEX3-F1
#
_cell.length_a   1.000
_cell.length_b   1.000
_cell.length_c   1.000
_cell.angle_alpha   90.00
_cell.angle_beta   90.00
_cell.angle_gamma   90.00
#
_symmetry.space_group_name_H-M   'P 1'
#
loop_
_entity.id
_entity.type
_entity.pdbx_description
1 polymer ?
#
loop_
_entity_poly.entity_id
_entity_poly.type
_entity_poly.pdbx_seq_one_letter_code
_entity_poly.pdbx_strand_id
1 'polypeptide(L)' 'GQVLSREQLLSRVWGYDFDPGSNVADVYIGYLRQKIGAHRIETVRGVGYRLT' A
#
# COMPACT_ATOMS: atom_id res chain seq x y z
N GLY A 1 -2.10 -0.07 13.52
CA GLY A 1 -1.23 -1.18 13.06
C GLY A 1 0.17 -0.71 12.67
N GLN A 2 0.97 -1.60 12.10
CA GLN A 2 2.31 -1.33 11.58
C GLN A 2 2.25 -0.46 10.30
N VAL A 3 3.24 0.42 10.10
CA VAL A 3 3.42 1.16 8.84
C VAL A 3 4.26 0.31 7.88
N LEU A 4 3.81 0.15 6.64
CA LEU A 4 4.53 -0.55 5.57
C LEU A 4 4.81 0.42 4.42
N SER A 5 6.07 0.45 3.97
CA SER A 5 6.44 1.22 2.78
C SER A 5 5.87 0.60 1.50
N ARG A 6 5.84 1.38 0.41
CA ARG A 6 5.45 0.88 -0.91
C ARG A 6 6.28 -0.34 -1.30
N GLU A 7 7.60 -0.24 -1.19
CA GLU A 7 8.52 -1.34 -1.51
C GLU A 7 8.23 -2.59 -0.68
N GLN A 8 7.93 -2.44 0.62
CA GLN A 8 7.56 -3.57 1.47
C GLN A 8 6.23 -4.21 1.06
N LEU A 9 5.21 -3.42 0.73
CA LEU A 9 3.94 -3.94 0.24
C LEU A 9 4.14 -4.68 -1.08
N LEU A 10 4.94 -4.12 -1.96
CA LEU A 10 5.15 -4.63 -3.30
C LEU A 10 5.97 -5.92 -3.28
N SER A 11 7.07 -5.95 -2.52
CA SER A 11 7.87 -7.15 -2.30
C SER A 11 7.07 -8.29 -1.66
N ARG A 12 6.17 -8.00 -0.70
CA ARG A 12 5.42 -9.05 0.01
C ARG A 12 4.22 -9.59 -0.78
N VAL A 13 3.57 -8.77 -1.59
CA VAL A 13 2.34 -9.15 -2.30
C VAL A 13 2.62 -9.58 -3.74
N TRP A 14 3.57 -8.93 -4.42
CA TRP A 14 3.92 -9.20 -5.82
C TRP A 14 5.28 -9.90 -5.99
N GLY A 15 6.15 -9.91 -4.97
CA GLY A 15 7.47 -10.53 -5.05
C GLY A 15 8.54 -9.61 -5.65
N TYR A 16 9.64 -10.22 -6.12
CA TYR A 16 10.81 -9.49 -6.64
C TYR A 16 10.68 -9.02 -8.10
N ASP A 17 9.66 -9.48 -8.83
CA ASP A 17 9.43 -9.15 -10.25
C ASP A 17 8.57 -7.89 -10.48
N PHE A 18 8.51 -7.00 -9.48
CA PHE A 18 7.75 -5.77 -9.58
C PHE A 18 8.68 -4.58 -9.87
N ASP A 19 8.25 -3.69 -10.77
CA ASP A 19 8.98 -2.45 -11.07
C ASP A 19 8.87 -1.45 -9.90
N PRO A 20 9.97 -1.06 -9.23
CA PRO A 20 9.94 -0.15 -8.07
C PRO A 20 9.25 1.21 -8.31
N GLY A 21 9.16 1.64 -9.57
CA GLY A 21 8.47 2.86 -9.99
C GLY A 21 6.96 2.68 -10.22
N SER A 22 6.46 1.44 -10.18
CA SER A 22 5.06 1.13 -10.42
C SER A 22 4.15 1.66 -9.31
N ASN A 23 3.08 2.31 -9.72
CA ASN A 23 2.01 2.81 -8.86
C ASN A 23 1.00 1.72 -8.46
N VAL A 24 1.28 0.44 -8.75
CA VAL A 24 0.34 -0.67 -8.50
C VAL A 24 -0.08 -0.75 -7.03
N ALA A 25 0.82 -0.47 -6.08
CA ALA A 25 0.47 -0.39 -4.67
C ALA A 25 -0.61 0.68 -4.41
N ASP A 26 -0.43 1.90 -4.93
CA ASP A 26 -1.39 2.99 -4.77
C ASP A 26 -2.77 2.65 -5.37
N VAL A 27 -2.79 2.01 -6.54
CA VAL A 27 -4.02 1.57 -7.21
C VAL A 27 -4.80 0.58 -6.33
N TYR A 28 -4.13 -0.46 -5.85
CA TYR A 28 -4.77 -1.47 -5.02
C TYR A 28 -5.16 -0.93 -3.63
N ILE A 29 -4.37 -0.02 -3.05
CA ILE A 29 -4.78 0.70 -1.83
C ILE A 29 -6.05 1.51 -2.07
N GLY A 30 -6.18 2.17 -3.23
CA GLY A 30 -7.42 2.84 -3.64
C GLY A 30 -8.62 1.90 -3.67
N TYR A 31 -8.46 0.74 -4.30
CA TYR A 31 -9.52 -0.29 -4.34
C TYR A 31 -9.85 -0.85 -2.96
N LEU A 32 -8.86 -1.10 -2.12
CA LEU A 32 -9.09 -1.56 -0.76
C LEU A 32 -9.88 -0.51 0.03
N ARG A 33 -9.50 0.77 -0.04
CA ARG A 33 -10.25 1.87 0.60
C ARG A 33 -11.71 1.92 0.16
N GLN A 34 -11.99 1.67 -1.12
CA GLN A 34 -13.36 1.59 -1.62
C GLN A 34 -14.12 0.37 -1.05
N LYS A 35 -13.44 -0.77 -0.88
CA LYS A 35 -14.07 -2.02 -0.40
C LYS A 35 -14.27 -2.08 1.11
N ILE A 36 -13.27 -1.66 1.90
CA ILE A 36 -13.27 -1.83 3.36
C ILE A 36 -13.46 -0.52 4.13
N GLY A 37 -13.54 0.60 3.42
CA GLY A 37 -13.67 1.94 3.97
C GLY A 37 -12.34 2.70 4.02
N ALA A 38 -12.36 3.96 3.57
CA ALA A 38 -11.15 4.78 3.45
C ALA A 38 -10.46 5.07 4.78
N HIS A 39 -11.23 5.10 5.88
CA HIS A 39 -10.73 5.37 7.23
C HIS A 39 -9.88 4.24 7.82
N ARG A 40 -9.95 3.03 7.25
CA ARG A 40 -9.19 1.85 7.72
C ARG A 40 -7.77 1.82 7.21
N ILE A 41 -7.46 2.58 6.15
CA ILE A 41 -6.12 2.63 5.56
C ILE A 41 -5.64 4.08 5.54
N GLU A 42 -4.65 4.37 6.35
CA GLU A 42 -4.05 5.69 6.47
C GLU A 42 -2.80 5.81 5.59
N THR A 43 -2.64 6.95 4.93
CA THR A 43 -1.40 7.28 4.20
C THR A 43 -0.48 8.08 5.12
N VAL A 44 0.69 7.53 5.40
CA VAL A 44 1.79 8.21 6.09
C VAL A 44 2.70 8.80 5.02
N ARG A 45 2.56 10.11 4.77
CA ARG A 45 3.29 10.82 3.70
C ARG A 45 4.80 10.58 3.83
N GLY A 46 5.45 10.22 2.73
CA GLY A 46 6.88 9.93 2.68
C GLY A 46 7.30 8.59 3.30
N VAL A 47 6.37 7.81 3.88
CA VAL A 47 6.69 6.54 4.55
C VAL A 47 5.94 5.37 3.92
N GLY A 48 4.61 5.45 3.77
CA GLY A 48 3.80 4.36 3.23
C GLY A 48 2.37 4.33 3.75
N TYR A 49 1.86 3.15 4.08
CA TYR A 49 0.47 2.94 4.50
C TYR A 49 0.38 2.18 5.82
N ARG A 50 -0.68 2.46 6.56
CA ARG A 50 -1.00 1.82 7.83
C ARG A 50 -2.44 1.34 7.83
N LEU A 51 -2.67 0.13 8.31
CA LEU A 51 -4.01 -0.34 8.66
C LEU A 51 -4.35 0.15 10.08
N THR A 52 -5.50 0.81 10.21
CA THR A 52 -6.04 1.39 11.45
C THR A 52 -7.28 0.62 11.90
#